data_AF-A0A2A6FDB5-F1
#
_entry.id   AF-A0A2A6FDB5-F1
#
_cell.length_a   1.000
_cell.length_b   1.000
_cell.length_c   1.000
_cell.angle_alpha   90.00
_cell.angle_beta   90.00
_cell.angle_gamma   90.00
#
_symmetry.space_group_name_H-M   'P 1'
#
loop_
_entity.id
_entity.type
_entity.pdbx_description
1 polymer ?
#
loop_
_entity_poly.entity_id
_entity_poly.type
_entity_poly.pdbx_seq_one_letter_code
_entity_poly.pdbx_strand_id
1 'polypeptide(L)'
;MAVPNLANSRAQTNGGDGSGSPRIGLLVNPLAGLGGRVGLKGSDGDDTVAAALALGAQPAASERAALALRELAGSGMTILTAGGAMGETACRIAGVSHRVVFGPAGPATSARDTIEAARALLIARVDLVLFAGGDGTARDILSAVGRDMTMVGIPAGVKMYSGVFALSPVHAGLLVRTHLVQGAGAPTEEREILDIDEASLRQDRPATRLYGYGLVPRDPAIQVAKASTGGNELHDVAALCRAAAADLEPDCVHIVGPGSTMQRLLAAAGLEGSLLGVDLVANGKMLAKDVGEADILARLAQWPARIHVGVIGGTGCLFGRGNQQISAKVLQRVGRERIAILAPPSKLALLGPDGFFVDTGDAEVDRMLGGYIKVRTAPRREMVMRIRG
;
A
#
# COMPACT_ATOMS: atom_id res chain seq x y z
N MET A 1 -8.15 51.17 7.64
CA MET A 1 -7.43 50.83 8.89
C MET A 1 -8.40 50.05 9.78
N ALA A 2 -8.02 48.81 10.11
CA ALA A 2 -8.52 47.92 11.16
C ALA A 2 -10.04 47.74 11.35
N VAL A 3 -10.52 46.56 10.93
CA VAL A 3 -11.79 45.95 11.38
C VAL A 3 -11.49 45.17 12.67
N PRO A 4 -12.19 45.37 13.80
CA PRO A 4 -12.01 44.54 14.98
C PRO A 4 -12.84 43.24 14.90
N ASN A 5 -12.13 42.16 15.20
CA ASN A 5 -12.57 40.80 15.52
C ASN A 5 -13.95 40.67 16.18
N LEU A 6 -14.85 39.93 15.51
CA LEU A 6 -15.92 39.17 16.14
C LEU A 6 -15.39 37.76 16.45
N ALA A 7 -14.60 37.67 17.52
CA ALA A 7 -14.40 36.42 18.25
C ALA A 7 -15.46 36.33 19.35
N ASN A 8 -15.94 35.11 19.62
CA ASN A 8 -16.95 34.74 20.63
C ASN A 8 -18.42 35.06 20.32
N SER A 9 -19.07 34.17 19.56
CA SER A 9 -20.42 33.70 19.91
C SER A 9 -20.82 32.45 19.13
N ARG A 10 -20.31 31.29 19.52
CA ARG A 10 -21.11 30.05 19.46
C ARG A 10 -20.89 29.27 20.74
N ALA A 11 -21.69 29.67 21.72
CA ALA A 11 -21.97 28.89 22.91
C ALA A 11 -22.53 27.52 22.50
N GLN A 12 -21.94 26.49 23.08
CA GLN A 12 -22.61 25.34 23.68
C GLN A 12 -24.02 25.05 23.16
N THR A 13 -24.08 24.13 22.19
CA THR A 13 -25.19 23.18 22.08
C THR A 13 -24.61 21.76 22.16
N ASN A 14 -23.85 21.49 23.23
CA ASN A 14 -23.53 20.13 23.64
C ASN A 14 -24.72 19.59 24.44
N GLY A 15 -25.71 19.13 23.70
CA GLY A 15 -26.84 18.33 24.18
C GLY A 15 -27.10 17.24 23.15
N GLY A 16 -26.15 16.31 23.02
CA GLY A 16 -26.29 15.11 22.19
C GLY A 16 -25.75 13.93 22.99
N ASP A 17 -26.63 12.98 23.31
CA ASP A 17 -26.36 11.76 24.05
C ASP A 17 -25.06 11.06 23.61
N GLY A 18 -24.08 11.00 24.51
CA GLY A 18 -22.86 10.18 24.37
C GLY A 18 -23.11 8.68 24.58
N SER A 19 -24.28 8.15 24.20
CA SER A 19 -24.69 6.75 24.44
C SER A 19 -24.77 5.90 23.17
N GLY A 20 -24.46 6.46 22.00
CA GLY A 20 -24.41 5.70 20.74
C GLY A 20 -23.08 4.97 20.58
N SER A 21 -23.12 3.67 20.24
CA SER A 21 -21.94 2.94 19.79
C SER A 21 -21.29 3.66 18.60
N PRO A 22 -19.95 3.80 18.55
CA PRO A 22 -19.27 4.42 17.40
C PRO A 22 -19.67 3.75 16.08
N ARG A 23 -19.84 4.56 15.03
CA ARG A 23 -20.27 4.16 13.69
C ARG A 23 -19.13 4.31 12.71
N ILE A 24 -18.73 3.19 12.11
CA ILE A 24 -17.69 3.16 11.07
C ILE A 24 -18.36 3.00 9.72
N GLY A 25 -18.02 3.85 8.77
CA GLY A 25 -18.36 3.67 7.38
C GLY A 25 -17.31 2.84 6.66
N LEU A 26 -17.66 1.65 6.18
CA LEU A 26 -16.78 0.82 5.38
C LEU A 26 -17.11 0.97 3.89
N LEU A 27 -16.08 1.23 3.09
CA LEU A 27 -16.15 1.19 1.62
C LEU A 27 -15.02 0.33 1.05
N VAL A 28 -15.32 -0.58 0.14
CA VAL A 28 -14.32 -1.39 -0.57
C VAL A 28 -14.45 -1.09 -2.05
N ASN A 29 -13.37 -0.69 -2.71
CA ASN A 29 -13.30 -0.73 -4.16
C ASN A 29 -12.92 -2.16 -4.58
N PRO A 30 -13.85 -2.95 -5.16
CA PRO A 30 -13.60 -4.36 -5.46
C PRO A 30 -12.47 -4.57 -6.47
N LEU A 31 -12.20 -3.56 -7.31
CA LEU A 31 -11.24 -3.63 -8.42
C LEU A 31 -9.83 -3.20 -7.99
N ALA A 32 -9.66 -2.68 -6.77
CA ALA A 32 -8.38 -2.19 -6.29
C ALA A 32 -7.35 -3.33 -6.16
N GLY A 33 -6.16 -3.09 -6.73
CA GLY A 33 -5.02 -4.01 -6.64
C GLY A 33 -5.03 -5.14 -7.68
N LEU A 34 -6.04 -5.23 -8.54
CA LEU A 34 -6.18 -6.31 -9.50
C LEU A 34 -4.99 -6.40 -10.49
N GLY A 35 -4.46 -5.27 -10.92
CA GLY A 35 -3.31 -5.21 -11.84
C GLY A 35 -1.99 -5.66 -11.23
N GLY A 36 -1.86 -5.71 -9.90
CA GLY A 36 -0.56 -5.79 -9.26
C GLY A 36 0.18 -7.10 -9.43
N ARG A 37 -0.49 -8.23 -9.15
CA ARG A 37 0.12 -9.57 -9.28
C ARG A 37 0.45 -9.93 -10.73
N VAL A 38 -0.29 -9.37 -11.68
CA VAL A 38 -0.13 -9.62 -13.12
C VAL A 38 0.77 -8.60 -13.81
N GLY A 39 1.45 -7.73 -13.05
CA GLY A 39 2.42 -6.78 -13.60
C GLY A 39 1.80 -5.59 -14.36
N LEU A 40 0.48 -5.41 -14.29
CA LEU A 40 -0.17 -4.23 -14.85
C LEU A 40 0.05 -3.04 -13.92
N LYS A 41 0.52 -1.93 -14.48
CA LYS A 41 1.01 -0.77 -13.72
C LYS A 41 -0.09 0.05 -13.02
N GLY A 42 -1.35 -0.40 -13.01
CA GLY A 42 -2.53 0.24 -12.42
C GLY A 42 -3.75 -0.67 -12.49
N SER A 43 -4.91 -0.20 -12.05
CA SER A 43 -6.19 -0.92 -12.17
C SER A 43 -7.31 -0.05 -12.73
N ASP A 44 -7.02 1.17 -13.19
CA ASP A 44 -8.06 2.07 -13.67
C ASP A 44 -8.37 1.84 -15.16
N GLY A 45 -9.67 1.85 -15.47
CA GLY A 45 -10.21 1.61 -16.79
C GLY A 45 -10.65 0.16 -17.02
N ASP A 46 -11.80 0.01 -17.67
CA ASP A 46 -12.44 -1.29 -17.93
C ASP A 46 -11.52 -2.25 -18.71
N ASP A 47 -10.70 -1.72 -19.62
CA ASP A 47 -9.73 -2.50 -20.40
C ASP A 47 -8.62 -3.11 -19.53
N THR A 48 -8.11 -2.35 -18.55
CA THR A 48 -7.07 -2.82 -17.62
C THR A 48 -7.62 -3.91 -16.70
N VAL A 49 -8.85 -3.74 -16.23
CA VAL A 49 -9.56 -4.73 -15.40
C VAL A 49 -9.80 -6.01 -16.18
N ALA A 50 -10.31 -5.91 -17.41
CA ALA A 50 -10.53 -7.05 -18.29
C ALA A 50 -9.23 -7.80 -18.58
N ALA A 51 -8.14 -7.08 -18.89
CA ALA A 51 -6.82 -7.67 -19.10
C ALA A 51 -6.30 -8.39 -17.84
N ALA A 52 -6.45 -7.79 -16.66
CA ALA A 52 -6.01 -8.41 -15.41
C ALA A 52 -6.76 -9.71 -15.13
N LEU A 53 -8.08 -9.72 -15.32
CA LEU A 53 -8.90 -10.92 -15.15
C LEU A 53 -8.53 -12.01 -16.18
N ALA A 54 -8.27 -11.63 -17.44
CA ALA A 54 -7.81 -12.57 -18.47
C ALA A 54 -6.45 -13.19 -18.13
N LEU A 55 -5.59 -12.46 -17.43
CA LEU A 55 -4.31 -12.94 -16.90
C LEU A 55 -4.46 -13.73 -15.58
N GLY A 56 -5.69 -13.98 -15.11
CA GLY A 56 -5.98 -14.77 -13.92
C GLY A 56 -5.86 -13.99 -12.61
N ALA A 57 -5.83 -12.65 -12.64
CA ALA A 57 -5.86 -11.86 -11.42
C ALA A 57 -7.15 -12.12 -10.62
N GLN A 58 -7.01 -12.24 -9.31
CA GLN A 58 -8.14 -12.38 -8.38
C GLN A 58 -8.30 -11.10 -7.56
N PRO A 59 -9.52 -10.54 -7.45
CA PRO A 59 -9.79 -9.45 -6.52
C PRO A 59 -9.39 -9.85 -5.11
N ALA A 60 -8.67 -8.97 -4.40
CA ALA A 60 -8.20 -9.20 -3.03
C ALA A 60 -8.67 -8.12 -2.04
N ALA A 61 -9.41 -7.12 -2.51
CA ALA A 61 -9.75 -5.94 -1.72
C ALA A 61 -10.68 -6.30 -0.55
N SER A 62 -11.63 -7.22 -0.74
CA SER A 62 -12.54 -7.67 0.33
C SER A 62 -11.82 -8.46 1.41
N GLU A 63 -10.87 -9.35 1.05
CA GLU A 63 -10.06 -10.10 1.99
C GLU A 63 -9.16 -9.17 2.81
N ARG A 64 -8.54 -8.19 2.15
CA ARG A 64 -7.72 -7.18 2.83
C ARG A 64 -8.56 -6.33 3.76
N ALA A 65 -9.75 -5.88 3.34
CA ALA A 65 -10.67 -5.19 4.24
C ALA A 65 -11.08 -6.05 5.43
N ALA A 66 -11.32 -7.34 5.22
CA ALA A 66 -11.68 -8.25 6.30
C ALA A 66 -10.57 -8.41 7.35
N LEU A 67 -9.29 -8.35 6.98
CA LEU A 67 -8.18 -8.32 7.94
C LEU A 67 -8.25 -7.10 8.87
N ALA A 68 -8.58 -5.92 8.33
CA ALA A 68 -8.77 -4.72 9.14
C ALA A 68 -10.01 -4.84 10.06
N LEU A 69 -11.11 -5.36 9.54
CA LEU A 69 -12.36 -5.51 10.29
C LEU A 69 -12.25 -6.51 11.45
N ARG A 70 -11.40 -7.54 11.33
CA ARG A 70 -11.16 -8.49 12.43
C ARG A 70 -10.62 -7.82 13.68
N GLU A 71 -9.83 -6.75 13.54
CA GLU A 71 -9.36 -5.96 14.68
C GLU A 71 -10.48 -5.18 15.39
N LEU A 72 -11.62 -4.99 14.72
CA LEU A 72 -12.79 -4.31 15.26
C LEU A 72 -13.82 -5.28 15.84
N ALA A 73 -13.60 -6.60 15.72
CA ALA A 73 -14.52 -7.60 16.26
C ALA A 73 -14.64 -7.47 17.79
N GLY A 74 -15.88 -7.57 18.30
CA GLY A 74 -16.15 -7.46 19.74
C GLY A 74 -16.02 -6.05 20.33
N SER A 75 -15.71 -5.02 19.52
CA SER A 75 -15.57 -3.62 19.98
C SER A 75 -16.90 -2.93 20.33
N GLY A 76 -18.04 -3.54 19.97
CA GLY A 76 -19.36 -2.91 20.09
C GLY A 76 -19.64 -1.84 19.04
N MET A 77 -18.72 -1.58 18.10
CA MET A 77 -18.88 -0.60 17.02
C MET A 77 -19.88 -1.09 15.96
N THR A 78 -20.64 -0.17 15.39
CA THR A 78 -21.58 -0.44 14.29
C THR A 78 -20.91 -0.17 12.94
N ILE A 79 -20.85 -1.18 12.07
CA ILE A 79 -20.35 -1.01 10.70
C ILE A 79 -21.51 -0.66 9.76
N LEU A 80 -21.40 0.47 9.06
CA LEU A 80 -22.28 0.84 7.95
C LEU A 80 -21.51 0.68 6.64
N THR A 81 -22.09 0.04 5.62
CA THR A 81 -21.33 -0.28 4.40
C THR A 81 -22.18 -0.33 3.13
N ALA A 82 -21.53 -0.54 1.98
CA ALA A 82 -22.17 -0.80 0.70
C ALA A 82 -22.37 -2.31 0.46
N GLY A 83 -23.39 -2.66 -0.32
CA GLY A 83 -23.78 -4.04 -0.61
C GLY A 83 -22.75 -4.80 -1.47
N GLY A 84 -22.76 -6.13 -1.34
CA GLY A 84 -21.90 -7.02 -2.12
C GLY A 84 -20.40 -6.77 -1.91
N ALA A 85 -19.63 -6.81 -3.02
CA ALA A 85 -18.18 -6.67 -3.00
C ALA A 85 -17.70 -5.29 -2.51
N MET A 86 -18.58 -4.28 -2.49
CA MET A 86 -18.25 -2.93 -2.03
C MET A 86 -18.15 -2.78 -0.51
N GLY A 87 -18.36 -3.86 0.25
CA GLY A 87 -18.00 -3.90 1.66
C GLY A 87 -18.73 -4.98 2.46
N GLU A 88 -19.97 -5.29 2.10
CA GLU A 88 -20.76 -6.37 2.72
C GLU A 88 -20.02 -7.71 2.74
N THR A 89 -19.38 -8.08 1.62
CA THR A 89 -18.56 -9.30 1.52
C THR A 89 -17.41 -9.29 2.54
N ALA A 90 -16.71 -8.16 2.71
CA ALA A 90 -15.62 -8.05 3.67
C ALA A 90 -16.13 -8.20 5.11
N CYS A 91 -17.29 -7.62 5.44
CA CYS A 91 -17.91 -7.79 6.75
C CYS A 91 -18.26 -9.25 7.04
N ARG A 92 -18.81 -9.96 6.04
CA ARG A 92 -19.12 -11.40 6.17
C ARG A 92 -17.87 -12.24 6.38
N ILE A 93 -16.80 -12.00 5.62
CA ILE A 93 -15.51 -12.70 5.78
C ILE A 93 -14.90 -12.46 7.17
N ALA A 94 -15.04 -11.25 7.70
CA ALA A 94 -14.53 -10.89 9.02
C ALA A 94 -15.42 -11.37 10.18
N GLY A 95 -16.67 -11.76 9.92
CA GLY A 95 -17.63 -12.14 10.95
C GLY A 95 -18.13 -10.96 11.79
N VAL A 96 -18.20 -9.76 11.22
CA VAL A 96 -18.63 -8.54 11.93
C VAL A 96 -20.05 -8.13 11.54
N SER A 97 -20.83 -7.71 12.54
CA SER A 97 -22.17 -7.15 12.33
C SER A 97 -22.10 -5.84 11.54
N HIS A 98 -22.98 -5.71 10.55
CA HIS A 98 -23.00 -4.57 9.65
C HIS A 98 -24.41 -4.25 9.16
N ARG A 99 -24.60 -3.03 8.65
CA ARG A 99 -25.81 -2.59 7.97
C ARG A 99 -25.47 -1.98 6.61
N VAL A 100 -26.12 -2.47 5.56
CA VAL A 100 -25.98 -1.92 4.21
C VAL A 100 -26.75 -0.59 4.12
N VAL A 101 -26.07 0.48 3.71
CA VAL A 101 -26.66 1.82 3.50
C VAL A 101 -26.68 2.24 2.03
N PHE A 102 -26.00 1.49 1.16
CA PHE A 102 -25.98 1.69 -0.28
C PHE A 102 -25.95 0.33 -0.98
N GLY A 103 -26.82 0.11 -1.96
CA GLY A 103 -26.82 -1.10 -2.79
C GLY A 103 -26.43 -0.75 -4.22
N PRO A 104 -25.31 -1.24 -4.76
CA PRO A 104 -24.98 -1.04 -6.17
C PRO A 104 -26.01 -1.72 -7.07
N ALA A 105 -26.24 -1.17 -8.26
CA ALA A 105 -27.26 -1.67 -9.20
C ALA A 105 -26.95 -3.08 -9.75
N GLY A 106 -25.70 -3.53 -9.65
CA GLY A 106 -25.25 -4.83 -10.13
C GLY A 106 -23.85 -5.20 -9.60
N PRO A 107 -23.29 -6.32 -10.05
CA PRO A 107 -22.00 -6.82 -9.59
C PRO A 107 -20.80 -6.03 -10.14
N ALA A 108 -20.94 -5.39 -11.31
CA ALA A 108 -19.94 -4.48 -11.86
C ALA A 108 -20.11 -3.09 -11.25
N THR A 109 -19.05 -2.57 -10.64
CA THR A 109 -19.07 -1.30 -9.89
C THR A 109 -18.08 -0.32 -10.49
N SER A 110 -18.37 0.97 -10.32
CA SER A 110 -17.61 2.08 -10.89
C SER A 110 -17.16 3.08 -9.83
N ALA A 111 -16.35 4.05 -10.25
CA ALA A 111 -16.02 5.22 -9.43
C ALA A 111 -17.29 5.97 -8.96
N ARG A 112 -18.34 6.00 -9.78
CA ARG A 112 -19.63 6.61 -9.41
C ARG A 112 -20.26 5.86 -8.23
N ASP A 113 -20.24 4.53 -8.23
CA ASP A 113 -20.76 3.75 -7.12
C ASP A 113 -19.97 4.02 -5.83
N THR A 114 -18.65 4.19 -5.92
CA THR A 114 -17.80 4.62 -4.79
C THR A 114 -18.25 5.96 -4.23
N ILE A 115 -18.50 6.95 -5.11
CA ILE A 115 -18.95 8.29 -4.71
C ILE A 115 -20.32 8.24 -4.03
N GLU A 116 -21.29 7.52 -4.61
CA GLU A 116 -22.64 7.44 -4.03
C GLU A 116 -22.66 6.65 -2.71
N ALA A 117 -21.86 5.58 -2.60
CA ALA A 117 -21.67 4.87 -1.34
C ALA A 117 -21.07 5.77 -0.25
N ALA A 118 -20.06 6.56 -0.59
CA ALA A 118 -19.44 7.52 0.33
C ALA A 118 -20.44 8.60 0.80
N ARG A 119 -21.29 9.11 -0.11
CA ARG A 119 -22.39 10.02 0.26
C ARG A 119 -23.42 9.38 1.18
N ALA A 120 -23.78 8.11 0.95
CA ALA A 120 -24.69 7.39 1.83
C ALA A 120 -24.12 7.24 3.26
N LEU A 121 -22.81 6.98 3.37
CA LEU A 121 -22.11 6.95 4.67
C LEU A 121 -22.13 8.32 5.36
N LEU A 122 -21.91 9.40 4.62
CA LEU A 122 -21.99 10.78 5.15
C LEU A 122 -23.40 11.09 5.67
N ILE A 123 -24.44 10.77 4.90
CA ILE A 123 -25.85 10.96 5.30
C ILE A 123 -26.17 10.16 6.58
N ALA A 124 -25.60 8.96 6.69
CA ALA A 124 -25.77 8.10 7.86
C ALA A 124 -24.96 8.57 9.10
N ARG A 125 -24.18 9.64 8.98
CA ARG A 125 -23.36 10.26 10.03
C ARG A 125 -22.45 9.26 10.72
N VAL A 126 -21.61 8.60 9.92
CA VAL A 126 -20.49 7.80 10.45
C VAL A 126 -19.45 8.73 11.08
N ASP A 127 -18.74 8.22 12.09
CA ASP A 127 -17.69 8.96 12.80
C ASP A 127 -16.36 8.94 12.02
N LEU A 128 -16.15 7.89 11.21
CA LEU A 128 -14.95 7.70 10.40
C LEU A 128 -15.26 6.82 9.17
N VAL A 129 -14.61 7.11 8.04
CA VAL A 129 -14.64 6.27 6.83
C VAL A 129 -13.38 5.40 6.76
N LEU A 130 -13.55 4.09 6.90
CA LEU A 130 -12.53 3.08 6.64
C LEU A 130 -12.72 2.57 5.21
N PHE A 131 -11.70 2.67 4.35
CA PHE A 131 -11.86 2.27 2.95
C PHE A 131 -10.73 1.40 2.42
N ALA A 132 -11.04 0.37 1.63
CA ALA A 132 -10.04 -0.44 0.94
C ALA A 132 -9.95 -0.03 -0.53
N GLY A 133 -8.78 0.46 -0.95
CA GLY A 133 -8.60 1.01 -2.28
C GLY A 133 -7.16 1.41 -2.62
N GLY A 134 -7.02 2.13 -3.73
CA GLY A 134 -5.81 2.87 -4.12
C GLY A 134 -6.05 4.38 -4.09
N ASP A 135 -5.08 5.16 -4.56
CA ASP A 135 -5.13 6.63 -4.55
C ASP A 135 -6.38 7.19 -5.28
N GLY A 136 -6.78 6.62 -6.41
CA GLY A 136 -8.02 6.98 -7.11
C GLY A 136 -9.27 6.80 -6.24
N THR A 137 -9.33 5.76 -5.40
CA THR A 137 -10.44 5.56 -4.45
C THR A 137 -10.44 6.62 -3.34
N ALA A 138 -9.26 6.99 -2.83
CA ALA A 138 -9.14 8.07 -1.85
C ALA A 138 -9.61 9.41 -2.42
N ARG A 139 -9.26 9.71 -3.68
CA ARG A 139 -9.75 10.88 -4.42
C ARG A 139 -11.28 10.86 -4.54
N ASP A 140 -11.86 9.74 -4.97
CA ASP A 140 -13.30 9.62 -5.19
C ASP A 140 -14.07 9.83 -3.88
N ILE A 141 -13.59 9.26 -2.77
CA ILE A 141 -14.15 9.48 -1.44
C ILE A 141 -14.04 10.95 -1.03
N LEU A 142 -12.86 11.56 -1.18
CA LEU A 142 -12.66 12.99 -0.84
C LEU A 142 -13.65 13.89 -1.59
N SER A 143 -13.90 13.60 -2.87
CA SER A 143 -14.86 14.35 -3.69
C SER A 143 -16.31 14.24 -3.19
N ALA A 144 -16.64 13.15 -2.48
CA ALA A 144 -17.96 12.87 -1.96
C ALA A 144 -18.19 13.40 -0.55
N VAL A 145 -17.21 13.24 0.35
CA VAL A 145 -17.38 13.51 1.79
C VAL A 145 -16.74 14.82 2.26
N GLY A 146 -15.90 15.45 1.43
CA GLY A 146 -15.18 16.66 1.80
C GLY A 146 -14.03 16.41 2.77
N ARG A 147 -13.48 17.50 3.33
CA ARG A 147 -12.23 17.48 4.12
C ARG A 147 -12.44 17.14 5.60
N ASP A 148 -13.63 17.36 6.12
CA ASP A 148 -13.91 17.28 7.56
C ASP A 148 -14.19 15.85 8.05
N MET A 149 -14.36 14.90 7.13
CA MET A 149 -14.58 13.49 7.46
C MET A 149 -13.24 12.80 7.69
N THR A 150 -13.06 12.25 8.90
CA THR A 150 -11.90 11.42 9.21
C THR A 150 -11.92 10.15 8.37
N MET A 151 -10.78 9.80 7.78
CA MET A 151 -10.66 8.61 6.94
C MET A 151 -9.40 7.80 7.25
N VAL A 152 -9.47 6.49 7.01
CA VAL A 152 -8.33 5.57 7.06
C VAL A 152 -8.38 4.66 5.85
N GLY A 153 -7.31 4.71 5.05
CA GLY A 153 -7.13 3.85 3.89
C GLY A 153 -6.54 2.49 4.30
N ILE A 154 -7.27 1.42 4.02
CA ILE A 154 -6.76 0.05 3.95
C ILE A 154 -6.02 -0.08 2.62
N PRO A 155 -4.71 -0.36 2.65
CA PRO A 155 -3.92 -0.53 1.43
C PRO A 155 -4.45 -1.73 0.64
N ALA A 156 -5.05 -1.54 -0.53
CA ALA A 156 -5.49 -2.64 -1.40
C ALA A 156 -4.80 -2.62 -2.78
N GLY A 157 -4.26 -1.46 -3.18
CA GLY A 157 -3.58 -1.26 -4.47
C GLY A 157 -2.09 -1.55 -4.48
N VAL A 158 -1.47 -1.34 -5.65
CA VAL A 158 -0.02 -1.47 -5.87
C VAL A 158 0.77 -0.21 -5.57
N LYS A 159 0.15 0.97 -5.61
CA LYS A 159 0.85 2.26 -5.54
C LYS A 159 -0.01 3.23 -4.75
N MET A 160 0.24 3.31 -3.45
CA MET A 160 -0.38 4.29 -2.57
C MET A 160 0.64 5.37 -2.26
N TYR A 161 0.43 6.56 -2.81
CA TYR A 161 1.21 7.77 -2.55
C TYR A 161 0.53 8.69 -1.54
N SER A 162 -0.79 8.60 -1.42
CA SER A 162 -1.55 9.39 -0.46
C SER A 162 -1.14 9.05 0.98
N GLY A 163 -1.02 10.09 1.81
CA GLY A 163 -0.71 9.94 3.24
C GLY A 163 -1.88 9.41 4.08
N VAL A 164 -2.99 9.01 3.45
CA VAL A 164 -4.20 8.52 4.15
C VAL A 164 -4.23 7.01 4.37
N PHE A 165 -3.28 6.27 3.80
CA PHE A 165 -3.20 4.82 3.94
C PHE A 165 -2.41 4.40 5.17
N ALA A 166 -2.96 3.47 5.96
CA ALA A 166 -2.25 2.83 7.06
C ALA A 166 -1.10 1.93 6.53
N LEU A 167 -0.22 1.45 7.42
CA LEU A 167 0.93 0.59 7.05
C LEU A 167 0.53 -0.82 6.58
N SER A 168 -0.60 -1.35 7.03
CA SER A 168 -1.14 -2.64 6.61
C SER A 168 -2.64 -2.67 6.86
N PRO A 169 -3.39 -3.66 6.33
CA PRO A 169 -4.79 -3.80 6.68
C PRO A 169 -5.03 -3.98 8.18
N VAL A 170 -4.22 -4.80 8.85
CA VAL A 170 -4.28 -4.98 10.31
C VAL A 170 -4.03 -3.65 11.02
N HIS A 171 -3.03 -2.88 10.59
CA HIS A 171 -2.75 -1.57 11.18
C HIS A 171 -3.93 -0.59 10.96
N ALA A 172 -4.59 -0.61 9.80
CA ALA A 172 -5.77 0.21 9.58
C ALA A 172 -6.86 -0.08 10.63
N GLY A 173 -7.12 -1.36 10.92
CA GLY A 173 -8.05 -1.78 11.96
C GLY A 173 -7.66 -1.31 13.37
N LEU A 174 -6.39 -1.48 13.75
CA LEU A 174 -5.84 -1.01 15.03
C LEU A 174 -5.93 0.51 15.20
N LEU A 175 -5.63 1.26 14.13
CA LEU A 175 -5.68 2.72 14.11
C LEU A 175 -7.12 3.20 14.33
N VAL A 176 -8.09 2.62 13.61
CA VAL A 176 -9.50 2.92 13.79
C VAL A 176 -9.98 2.58 15.20
N ARG A 177 -9.62 1.40 15.72
CA ARG A 177 -10.00 0.98 17.08
C ARG A 177 -9.49 1.98 18.12
N THR A 178 -8.22 2.36 18.02
CA THR A 178 -7.57 3.28 18.97
C THR A 178 -8.19 4.67 18.91
N HIS A 179 -8.41 5.19 17.69
CA HIS A 179 -9.01 6.50 17.48
C HIS A 179 -10.42 6.59 18.07
N LEU A 180 -11.26 5.58 17.83
CA LEU A 180 -12.64 5.59 18.33
C LEU A 180 -12.74 5.39 19.84
N VAL A 181 -11.83 4.62 20.45
CA VAL A 181 -11.74 4.51 21.92
C VAL A 181 -11.35 5.84 22.57
N GLN A 182 -10.51 6.64 21.90
CA GLN A 182 -10.14 7.98 22.37
C GLN A 182 -11.29 9.02 22.21
N GLY A 183 -12.27 8.74 21.35
CA GLY A 183 -13.47 9.56 21.17
C GLY A 183 -13.19 10.93 20.53
N ALA A 184 -14.05 11.91 20.80
CA ALA A 184 -14.03 13.22 20.14
C ALA A 184 -12.74 14.06 20.34
N GLY A 185 -11.89 13.68 21.29
CA GLY A 185 -10.59 14.31 21.54
C GLY A 185 -9.39 13.61 20.88
N ALA A 186 -9.64 12.55 20.11
CA ALA A 186 -8.59 11.80 19.44
C ALA A 186 -7.84 12.69 18.42
N PRO A 187 -6.50 12.78 18.48
CA PRO A 187 -5.75 13.66 17.60
C PRO A 187 -5.86 13.19 16.15
N THR A 188 -6.13 14.14 15.26
CA THR A 188 -6.11 13.96 13.81
C THR A 188 -5.12 14.93 13.17
N GLU A 189 -4.77 14.67 11.93
CA GLU A 189 -3.94 15.56 11.12
C GLU A 189 -4.33 15.49 9.65
N GLU A 190 -4.08 16.57 8.92
CA GLU A 190 -4.30 16.60 7.47
C GLU A 190 -3.14 15.91 6.75
N ARG A 191 -3.47 15.00 5.85
CA ARG A 191 -2.51 14.32 4.98
C ARG A 191 -2.89 14.47 3.52
N GLU A 192 -1.87 14.58 2.67
CA GLU A 192 -2.05 14.77 1.22
C GLU A 192 -2.73 13.54 0.60
N ILE A 193 -3.75 13.78 -0.21
CA ILE A 193 -4.30 12.81 -1.14
C ILE A 193 -3.70 13.12 -2.51
N LEU A 194 -2.81 12.23 -2.92
CA LEU A 194 -2.08 12.28 -4.17
C LEU A 194 -2.66 11.20 -5.07
N ASP A 195 -2.76 11.47 -6.37
CA ASP A 195 -3.06 10.42 -7.34
C ASP A 195 -2.07 10.51 -8.49
N ILE A 196 -1.71 9.35 -9.02
CA ILE A 196 -0.70 9.23 -10.06
C ILE A 196 -1.39 9.26 -11.41
N ASP A 197 -0.84 10.01 -12.36
CA ASP A 197 -1.28 9.88 -13.74
C ASP A 197 -0.87 8.50 -14.28
N GLU A 198 -1.83 7.58 -14.34
CA GLU A 198 -1.62 6.22 -14.82
C GLU A 198 -1.16 6.16 -16.29
N ALA A 199 -1.46 7.19 -17.12
CA ALA A 199 -0.93 7.26 -18.48
C ALA A 199 0.59 7.50 -18.46
N SER A 200 1.04 8.44 -17.64
CA SER A 200 2.47 8.71 -17.40
C SER A 200 3.16 7.51 -16.72
N LEU A 201 2.44 6.77 -15.88
CA LEU A 201 2.91 5.56 -15.21
C LEU A 201 3.17 4.39 -16.17
N ARG A 202 2.30 4.21 -17.17
CA ARG A 202 2.49 3.21 -18.25
C ARG A 202 3.74 3.47 -19.07
N GLN A 203 4.19 4.71 -19.12
CA GLN A 203 5.42 5.14 -19.79
C GLN A 203 6.65 5.14 -18.87
N ASP A 204 6.58 4.51 -17.68
CA ASP A 204 7.63 4.50 -16.64
C ASP A 204 8.08 5.91 -16.19
N ARG A 205 7.19 6.90 -16.29
CA ARG A 205 7.41 8.30 -15.88
C ARG A 205 6.40 8.69 -14.80
N PRO A 206 6.57 8.27 -13.54
CA PRO A 206 5.59 8.55 -12.50
C PRO A 206 5.46 10.06 -12.25
N ALA A 207 4.25 10.60 -12.44
CA ALA A 207 3.91 11.98 -12.13
C ALA A 207 2.71 12.02 -11.18
N THR A 208 2.92 12.49 -9.95
CA THR A 208 1.88 12.60 -8.93
C THR A 208 1.25 13.99 -8.94
N ARG A 209 -0.08 14.06 -8.82
CA ARG A 209 -0.84 15.30 -8.69
C ARG A 209 -1.48 15.36 -7.30
N LEU A 210 -1.39 16.51 -6.64
CA LEU A 210 -2.11 16.79 -5.40
C LEU A 210 -3.59 17.06 -5.71
N TYR A 211 -4.49 16.29 -5.10
CA TYR A 211 -5.95 16.46 -5.23
C TYR A 211 -6.57 17.17 -4.03
N GLY A 212 -5.97 17.03 -2.86
CA GLY A 212 -6.40 17.71 -1.66
C GLY A 212 -5.81 17.10 -0.41
N TYR A 213 -6.49 17.31 0.70
CA TYR A 213 -6.08 16.85 2.02
C TYR A 213 -7.24 16.08 2.65
N GLY A 214 -6.94 14.92 3.23
CA GLY A 214 -7.86 14.14 4.04
C GLY A 214 -7.46 14.20 5.51
N LEU A 215 -8.45 14.25 6.39
CA LEU A 215 -8.22 14.18 7.84
C LEU A 215 -8.00 12.72 8.24
N VAL A 216 -6.90 12.42 8.92
CA VAL A 216 -6.60 11.04 9.39
C VAL A 216 -6.27 11.02 10.87
N PRO A 217 -6.54 9.89 11.56
CA PRO A 217 -6.05 9.72 12.93
C PRO A 217 -4.53 9.85 12.97
N ARG A 218 -4.02 10.63 13.93
CA ARG A 218 -2.58 10.76 14.12
C ARG A 218 -2.03 9.44 14.65
N ASP A 219 -1.13 8.86 13.87
CA ASP A 219 -0.38 7.68 14.25
C ASP A 219 1.05 8.08 14.65
N PRO A 220 1.49 7.86 15.90
CA PRO A 220 2.87 8.11 16.31
C PRO A 220 3.90 7.24 15.55
N ALA A 221 3.48 6.20 14.81
CA ALA A 221 4.35 5.32 14.03
C ALA A 221 4.54 5.73 12.54
N ILE A 222 3.98 6.85 12.08
CA ILE A 222 4.03 7.24 10.64
C ILE A 222 4.53 8.69 10.41
N GLN A 223 5.80 8.82 10.04
CA GLN A 223 6.42 9.98 9.36
C GLN A 223 7.57 9.41 8.50
N VAL A 224 7.85 9.75 7.22
CA VAL A 224 7.70 10.96 6.40
C VAL A 224 7.62 10.56 4.90
N ALA A 225 7.08 11.47 4.07
CA ALA A 225 7.15 11.46 2.60
C ALA A 225 8.57 11.22 2.03
N LYS A 226 8.62 10.73 0.78
CA LYS A 226 9.85 10.47 0.01
C LYS A 226 10.79 11.68 0.01
N ALA A 227 11.92 11.57 0.70
CA ALA A 227 13.02 12.52 0.56
C ALA A 227 13.75 12.29 -0.78
N SER A 228 14.06 13.38 -1.48
CA SER A 228 14.91 13.42 -2.66
C SER A 228 16.39 13.28 -2.31
N THR A 229 17.08 12.41 -3.05
CA THR A 229 18.49 12.00 -2.90
C THR A 229 19.48 13.15 -3.14
N GLY A 230 20.48 13.31 -2.28
CA GLY A 230 21.57 14.30 -2.44
C GLY A 230 22.70 13.84 -3.39
N GLY A 231 23.53 14.77 -3.89
CA GLY A 231 24.52 14.49 -4.97
C GLY A 231 25.64 13.48 -4.62
N ASN A 232 26.07 13.39 -3.36
CA ASN A 232 27.11 12.43 -2.93
C ASN A 232 26.59 10.97 -2.88
N GLU A 233 25.30 10.81 -2.60
CA GLU A 233 24.63 9.52 -2.44
C GLU A 233 24.51 8.75 -3.77
N LEU A 234 24.49 9.45 -4.91
CA LEU A 234 24.45 8.82 -6.24
C LEU A 234 25.71 8.00 -6.54
N HIS A 235 26.87 8.47 -6.10
CA HIS A 235 28.15 7.76 -6.28
C HIS A 235 28.21 6.51 -5.39
N ASP A 236 27.77 6.61 -4.15
CA ASP A 236 27.71 5.50 -3.21
C ASP A 236 26.74 4.40 -3.67
N VAL A 237 25.55 4.79 -4.15
CA VAL A 237 24.59 3.85 -4.73
C VAL A 237 25.16 3.17 -5.97
N ALA A 238 25.89 3.90 -6.83
CA ALA A 238 26.52 3.31 -8.01
C ALA A 238 27.61 2.30 -7.63
N ALA A 239 28.43 2.57 -6.61
CA ALA A 239 29.43 1.62 -6.12
C ALA A 239 28.77 0.36 -5.53
N LEU A 240 27.74 0.53 -4.72
CA LEU A 240 26.92 -0.56 -4.18
C LEU A 240 26.36 -1.45 -5.30
N CYS A 241 25.77 -0.83 -6.33
CA CYS A 241 25.16 -1.55 -7.45
C CYS A 241 26.21 -2.31 -8.29
N ARG A 242 27.39 -1.73 -8.53
CA ARG A 242 28.49 -2.44 -9.22
C ARG A 242 28.95 -3.67 -8.46
N ALA A 243 29.11 -3.55 -7.14
CA ALA A 243 29.51 -4.67 -6.31
C ALA A 243 28.43 -5.76 -6.29
N ALA A 244 27.15 -5.37 -6.20
CA ALA A 244 26.03 -6.31 -6.28
C ALA A 244 25.87 -6.97 -7.65
N ALA A 245 26.17 -6.26 -8.74
CA ALA A 245 26.18 -6.81 -10.09
C ALA A 245 27.30 -7.85 -10.29
N ALA A 246 28.47 -7.62 -9.68
CA ALA A 246 29.59 -8.56 -9.71
C ALA A 246 29.31 -9.84 -8.89
N ASP A 247 28.43 -9.76 -7.88
CA ASP A 247 28.04 -10.88 -7.02
C ASP A 247 26.81 -11.65 -7.56
N LEU A 248 26.37 -11.38 -8.80
CA LEU A 248 25.30 -12.15 -9.42
C LEU A 248 25.80 -13.57 -9.74
N GLU A 249 25.25 -14.54 -9.01
CA GLU A 249 25.59 -15.96 -9.13
C GLU A 249 25.28 -16.51 -10.53
N PRO A 250 26.20 -17.26 -11.15
CA PRO A 250 25.88 -18.01 -12.36
C PRO A 250 24.85 -19.12 -12.06
N ASP A 251 24.15 -19.55 -13.10
CA ASP A 251 23.18 -20.65 -13.07
C ASP A 251 22.04 -20.46 -12.06
N CYS A 252 21.68 -19.19 -11.83
CA CYS A 252 20.63 -18.74 -10.93
C CYS A 252 19.73 -17.70 -11.61
N VAL A 253 18.42 -17.74 -11.32
CA VAL A 253 17.48 -16.71 -11.74
C VAL A 253 17.45 -15.59 -10.71
N HIS A 254 17.82 -14.39 -11.13
CA HIS A 254 17.74 -13.18 -10.34
C HIS A 254 16.40 -12.51 -10.58
N ILE A 255 15.54 -12.52 -9.57
CA ILE A 255 14.28 -11.77 -9.53
C ILE A 255 14.62 -10.38 -9.02
N VAL A 256 14.62 -9.39 -9.92
CA VAL A 256 15.04 -8.03 -9.61
C VAL A 256 13.79 -7.16 -9.48
N GLY A 257 13.54 -6.68 -8.26
CA GLY A 257 12.38 -5.87 -7.96
C GLY A 257 12.42 -4.47 -8.58
N PRO A 258 11.36 -3.67 -8.38
CA PRO A 258 11.27 -2.33 -8.96
C PRO A 258 12.14 -1.31 -8.21
N GLY A 259 12.38 -0.19 -8.88
CA GLY A 259 12.96 1.02 -8.29
C GLY A 259 14.32 1.41 -8.87
N SER A 260 14.69 2.67 -8.66
CA SER A 260 15.91 3.26 -9.26
C SER A 260 17.22 2.58 -8.82
N THR A 261 17.27 2.02 -7.60
CA THR A 261 18.43 1.23 -7.15
C THR A 261 18.55 -0.08 -7.93
N MET A 262 17.43 -0.74 -8.23
CA MET A 262 17.41 -1.98 -8.99
C MET A 262 17.71 -1.75 -10.47
N GLN A 263 17.23 -0.65 -11.06
CA GLN A 263 17.67 -0.24 -12.40
C GLN A 263 19.19 0.01 -12.47
N ARG A 264 19.78 0.62 -11.44
CA ARG A 264 21.24 0.84 -11.37
C ARG A 264 22.00 -0.47 -11.19
N LEU A 265 21.46 -1.44 -10.45
CA LEU A 265 21.99 -2.80 -10.37
C LEU A 265 22.05 -3.44 -11.76
N LEU A 266 20.93 -3.41 -12.49
CA LEU A 266 20.85 -3.98 -13.84
C LEU A 266 21.76 -3.25 -14.83
N ALA A 267 21.79 -1.91 -14.79
CA ALA A 267 22.69 -1.12 -15.63
C ALA A 267 24.16 -1.44 -15.35
N ALA A 268 24.54 -1.67 -14.09
CA ALA A 268 25.89 -2.09 -13.72
C ALA A 268 26.23 -3.51 -14.21
N ALA A 269 25.23 -4.37 -14.44
CA ALA A 269 25.37 -5.67 -15.09
C ALA A 269 25.30 -5.59 -16.64
N GLY A 270 25.22 -4.39 -17.22
CA GLY A 270 25.09 -4.19 -18.67
C GLY A 270 23.68 -4.44 -19.23
N LEU A 271 22.66 -4.39 -18.38
CA LEU A 271 21.27 -4.69 -18.73
C LEU A 271 20.35 -3.47 -18.53
N GLU A 272 19.31 -3.37 -19.34
CA GLU A 272 18.32 -2.29 -19.23
C GLU A 272 17.08 -2.73 -18.44
N GLY A 273 16.98 -2.28 -17.18
CA GLY A 273 15.91 -2.67 -16.25
C GLY A 273 14.69 -1.77 -16.22
N SER A 274 13.57 -2.34 -15.78
CA SER A 274 12.28 -1.67 -15.55
C SER A 274 12.30 -0.81 -14.28
N LEU A 275 11.69 0.37 -14.31
CA LEU A 275 11.61 1.23 -13.11
C LEU A 275 10.54 0.74 -12.14
N LEU A 276 9.39 0.32 -12.67
CA LEU A 276 8.20 -0.03 -11.90
C LEU A 276 7.83 -1.51 -12.00
N GLY A 277 8.59 -2.27 -12.78
CA GLY A 277 8.39 -3.69 -13.03
C GLY A 277 9.34 -4.58 -12.23
N VAL A 278 9.07 -5.88 -12.29
CA VAL A 278 9.99 -6.92 -11.83
C VAL A 278 10.64 -7.54 -13.05
N ASP A 279 11.96 -7.69 -13.03
CA ASP A 279 12.72 -8.28 -14.14
C ASP A 279 13.34 -9.61 -13.73
N LEU A 280 13.54 -10.50 -14.70
CA LEU A 280 14.20 -11.80 -14.52
C LEU A 280 15.50 -11.83 -15.30
N VAL A 281 16.61 -12.09 -14.61
CA VAL A 281 17.95 -12.13 -15.18
C VAL A 281 18.64 -13.44 -14.83
N ALA A 282 19.42 -14.00 -15.75
CA ALA A 282 20.33 -15.10 -15.45
C ALA A 282 21.54 -15.03 -16.38
N ASN A 283 22.73 -15.40 -15.88
CA ASN A 283 23.94 -15.55 -16.69
C ASN A 283 24.25 -14.30 -17.54
N GLY A 284 24.12 -13.11 -16.95
CA GLY A 284 24.37 -11.82 -17.61
C GLY A 284 23.37 -11.46 -18.71
N LYS A 285 22.22 -12.13 -18.80
CA LYS A 285 21.19 -11.89 -19.82
C LYS A 285 19.83 -11.62 -19.19
N MET A 286 19.08 -10.71 -19.79
CA MET A 286 17.67 -10.49 -19.49
C MET A 286 16.86 -11.70 -20.00
N LEU A 287 16.23 -12.44 -19.08
CA LEU A 287 15.33 -13.55 -19.42
C LEU A 287 13.92 -13.05 -19.75
N ALA A 288 13.44 -12.09 -18.98
CA ALA A 288 12.14 -11.46 -19.16
C ALA A 288 12.11 -10.12 -18.40
N LYS A 289 11.37 -9.15 -18.92
CA LYS A 289 11.29 -7.78 -18.39
C LYS A 289 9.85 -7.47 -18.03
N ASP A 290 9.64 -6.77 -16.91
CA ASP A 290 8.32 -6.35 -16.41
C ASP A 290 7.30 -7.50 -16.29
N VAL A 291 7.70 -8.55 -15.57
CA VAL A 291 6.97 -9.82 -15.49
C VAL A 291 5.89 -9.84 -14.40
N GLY A 292 4.92 -10.75 -14.54
CA GLY A 292 3.93 -11.08 -13.52
C GLY A 292 4.34 -12.27 -12.63
N GLU A 293 3.52 -12.57 -11.62
CA GLU A 293 3.72 -13.72 -10.71
C GLU A 293 3.90 -15.05 -11.46
N ALA A 294 3.05 -15.31 -12.46
CA ALA A 294 3.04 -16.57 -13.20
C ALA A 294 4.37 -16.83 -13.93
N ASP A 295 4.94 -15.79 -14.54
CA ASP A 295 6.23 -15.86 -15.22
C ASP A 295 7.36 -16.19 -14.24
N ILE A 296 7.35 -15.56 -13.07
CA ILE A 296 8.33 -15.80 -12.01
C ILE A 296 8.25 -17.26 -11.56
N LEU A 297 7.05 -17.73 -11.21
CA LEU A 297 6.82 -19.11 -10.75
C LEU A 297 7.24 -20.14 -11.80
N ALA A 298 7.01 -19.88 -13.09
CA ALA A 298 7.43 -20.76 -14.17
C ALA A 298 8.96 -20.92 -14.25
N ARG A 299 9.74 -19.87 -13.95
CA ARG A 299 11.20 -19.94 -13.86
C ARG A 299 11.68 -20.65 -12.59
N LEU A 300 11.00 -20.43 -11.46
CA LEU A 300 11.29 -21.11 -10.19
C LEU A 300 11.03 -22.63 -10.21
N ALA A 301 10.31 -23.13 -11.22
CA ALA A 301 10.15 -24.56 -11.45
C ALA A 301 11.43 -25.23 -11.97
N GLN A 302 12.32 -24.46 -12.58
CA GLN A 302 13.44 -25.00 -13.37
C GLN A 302 14.81 -24.65 -12.78
N TRP A 303 14.94 -23.49 -12.13
CA TRP A 303 16.22 -22.94 -11.68
C TRP A 303 16.17 -22.48 -10.23
N PRO A 304 17.29 -22.55 -9.48
CA PRO A 304 17.41 -21.81 -8.23
C PRO A 304 17.26 -20.31 -8.52
N ALA A 305 16.77 -19.56 -7.53
CA ALA A 305 16.59 -18.13 -7.69
C ALA A 305 16.99 -17.31 -6.47
N ARG A 306 17.30 -16.04 -6.70
CA ARG A 306 17.63 -15.04 -5.69
C ARG A 306 16.81 -13.78 -5.93
N ILE A 307 16.25 -13.20 -4.88
CA ILE A 307 15.49 -11.94 -4.96
C ILE A 307 16.42 -10.76 -4.64
N HIS A 308 16.35 -9.71 -5.45
CA HIS A 308 17.05 -8.44 -5.23
C HIS A 308 16.00 -7.35 -5.10
N VAL A 309 16.00 -6.66 -3.97
CA VAL A 309 15.04 -5.57 -3.70
C VAL A 309 15.73 -4.33 -3.15
N GLY A 310 15.22 -3.18 -3.58
CA GLY A 310 15.56 -1.89 -2.99
C GLY A 310 14.63 -1.53 -1.84
N VAL A 311 14.95 -0.44 -1.15
CA VAL A 311 14.08 0.15 -0.13
C VAL A 311 13.41 1.41 -0.66
N ILE A 312 12.12 1.56 -0.35
CA ILE A 312 11.37 2.80 -0.50
C ILE A 312 11.54 3.58 0.81
N GLY A 313 12.32 4.67 0.77
CA GLY A 313 12.61 5.48 1.97
C GLY A 313 11.34 6.00 2.64
N GLY A 314 11.33 6.01 3.98
CA GLY A 314 10.25 6.55 4.83
C GLY A 314 9.02 5.64 5.01
N THR A 315 8.87 4.58 4.21
CA THR A 315 7.70 3.67 4.32
C THR A 315 8.01 2.37 5.05
N GLY A 316 9.21 1.80 4.86
CA GLY A 316 9.61 0.55 5.50
C GLY A 316 8.98 -0.73 4.93
N CYS A 317 8.08 -0.66 3.95
CA CYS A 317 7.52 -1.86 3.32
C CYS A 317 8.55 -2.52 2.40
N LEU A 318 8.91 -3.78 2.66
CA LEU A 318 9.85 -4.54 1.84
C LEU A 318 9.15 -5.37 0.76
N PHE A 319 8.02 -6.00 1.10
CA PHE A 319 7.19 -6.79 0.18
C PHE A 319 5.71 -6.53 0.42
N GLY A 320 4.91 -6.54 -0.66
CA GLY A 320 3.46 -6.34 -0.62
C GLY A 320 2.97 -5.03 -1.20
N ARG A 321 3.87 -4.04 -1.32
CA ARG A 321 3.59 -2.72 -1.90
C ARG A 321 4.57 -2.41 -3.01
N GLY A 322 4.03 -2.10 -4.19
CA GLY A 322 4.83 -1.76 -5.36
C GLY A 322 5.56 -2.94 -6.02
N ASN A 323 5.60 -4.13 -5.42
CA ASN A 323 6.30 -5.32 -5.92
C ASN A 323 5.49 -6.61 -5.74
N GLN A 324 4.16 -6.55 -5.91
CA GLN A 324 3.22 -7.66 -5.64
C GLN A 324 3.44 -8.89 -6.55
N GLN A 325 4.17 -8.74 -7.66
CA GLN A 325 4.61 -9.84 -8.50
C GLN A 325 5.56 -10.79 -7.75
N ILE A 326 6.34 -10.26 -6.79
CA ILE A 326 7.13 -11.06 -5.83
C ILE A 326 6.20 -11.51 -4.69
N SER A 327 5.26 -12.39 -5.04
CA SER A 327 4.16 -12.80 -4.17
C SER A 327 4.60 -13.69 -3.00
N ALA A 328 3.66 -13.98 -2.09
CA ALA A 328 3.86 -14.94 -1.01
C ALA A 328 4.37 -16.31 -1.52
N LYS A 329 3.84 -16.81 -2.64
CA LYS A 329 4.26 -18.08 -3.26
C LYS A 329 5.69 -18.02 -3.77
N VAL A 330 6.07 -16.89 -4.38
CA VAL A 330 7.45 -16.64 -4.85
C VAL A 330 8.40 -16.60 -3.66
N LEU A 331 8.06 -15.84 -2.61
CA LEU A 331 8.87 -15.68 -1.41
C LEU A 331 9.07 -17.00 -0.66
N GLN A 332 8.00 -17.79 -0.51
CA GLN A 332 8.06 -19.11 0.11
C GLN A 332 8.98 -20.07 -0.66
N ARG A 333 8.95 -20.02 -2.00
CA ARG A 333 9.76 -20.90 -2.84
C ARG A 333 11.22 -20.48 -2.94
N VAL A 334 11.51 -19.18 -2.89
CA VAL A 334 12.88 -18.65 -2.93
C VAL A 334 13.57 -18.79 -1.57
N GLY A 335 12.84 -18.61 -0.48
CA GLY A 335 13.39 -18.63 0.87
C GLY A 335 14.01 -17.29 1.28
N ARG A 336 13.96 -17.01 2.58
CA ARG A 336 14.40 -15.73 3.15
C ARG A 336 15.91 -15.50 2.98
N GLU A 337 16.69 -16.55 3.08
CA GLU A 337 18.15 -16.56 2.98
C GLU A 337 18.66 -16.17 1.58
N ARG A 338 17.78 -16.18 0.57
CA ARG A 338 18.05 -15.78 -0.81
C ARG A 338 17.47 -14.42 -1.16
N ILE A 339 17.17 -13.59 -0.16
CA ILE A 339 16.74 -12.21 -0.35
C ILE A 339 17.94 -11.28 -0.12
N ALA A 340 18.31 -10.52 -1.14
CA ALA A 340 19.32 -9.46 -1.08
C ALA A 340 18.63 -8.09 -1.07
N ILE A 341 18.84 -7.33 0.01
CA ILE A 341 18.33 -5.96 0.14
C ILE A 341 19.46 -4.97 -0.11
N LEU A 342 19.27 -4.07 -1.08
CA LEU A 342 20.21 -3.00 -1.40
C LEU A 342 19.61 -1.64 -1.04
N ALA A 343 20.23 -0.94 -0.09
CA ALA A 343 19.79 0.41 0.26
C ALA A 343 20.94 1.24 0.82
N PRO A 344 21.11 2.50 0.37
CA PRO A 344 22.07 3.41 1.00
C PRO A 344 21.65 3.73 2.45
N PRO A 345 22.61 4.04 3.34
CA PRO A 345 22.32 4.33 4.76
C PRO A 345 21.28 5.43 4.98
N SER A 346 21.28 6.45 4.12
CA SER A 346 20.29 7.55 4.08
C SER A 346 18.85 7.06 4.04
N LYS A 347 18.52 6.08 3.18
CA LYS A 347 17.17 5.52 3.07
C LYS A 347 16.78 4.71 4.30
N LEU A 348 17.75 4.10 4.96
CA LEU A 348 17.52 3.29 6.16
C LEU A 348 17.34 4.16 7.41
N ALA A 349 18.01 5.31 7.48
CA ALA A 349 17.83 6.29 8.55
C ALA A 349 16.39 6.83 8.62
N LEU A 350 15.67 6.85 7.49
CA LEU A 350 14.26 7.29 7.43
C LEU A 350 13.26 6.26 7.99
N LEU A 351 13.70 5.04 8.32
CA LEU A 351 12.80 3.98 8.80
C LEU A 351 12.57 4.01 10.31
N GLY A 352 13.36 4.81 11.04
CA GLY A 352 13.28 4.85 12.51
C GLY A 352 13.58 3.49 13.17
N PRO A 353 13.22 3.32 14.45
CA PRO A 353 13.51 2.11 15.22
C PRO A 353 12.69 0.88 14.78
N ASP A 354 11.56 1.09 14.09
CA ASP A 354 10.64 0.03 13.68
C ASP A 354 11.14 -0.78 12.47
N GLY A 355 12.09 -0.23 11.72
CA GLY A 355 12.73 -0.91 10.59
C GLY A 355 11.75 -1.22 9.46
N PHE A 356 11.85 -2.44 8.92
CA PHE A 356 11.00 -2.89 7.82
C PHE A 356 9.70 -3.53 8.33
N PHE A 357 8.73 -3.62 7.42
CA PHE A 357 7.61 -4.54 7.53
C PHE A 357 7.32 -5.22 6.19
N VAL A 358 6.59 -6.33 6.23
CA VAL A 358 6.05 -7.03 5.06
C VAL A 358 4.53 -7.14 5.16
N ASP A 359 3.86 -7.17 4.02
CA ASP A 359 2.41 -7.31 3.88
C ASP A 359 2.12 -8.10 2.60
N THR A 360 2.56 -9.36 2.57
CA THR A 360 2.43 -10.22 1.38
C THR A 360 0.99 -10.69 1.16
N GLY A 361 0.12 -10.48 2.15
CA GLY A 361 -1.23 -11.02 2.19
C GLY A 361 -1.30 -12.47 2.70
N ASP A 362 -0.17 -13.03 3.14
CA ASP A 362 -0.06 -14.36 3.72
C ASP A 362 0.67 -14.29 5.06
N ALA A 363 -0.06 -14.59 6.15
CA ALA A 363 0.44 -14.46 7.52
C ALA A 363 1.51 -15.49 7.91
N GLU A 364 1.66 -16.59 7.15
CA GLU A 364 2.75 -17.55 7.37
C GLU A 364 4.03 -17.04 6.71
N VAL A 365 3.93 -16.52 5.48
CA VAL A 365 5.06 -15.93 4.76
C VAL A 365 5.53 -14.65 5.44
N ASP A 366 4.62 -13.79 5.90
CA ASP A 366 4.99 -12.58 6.63
C ASP A 366 5.82 -12.94 7.89
N ARG A 367 5.34 -13.92 8.67
CA ARG A 367 6.06 -14.45 9.85
C ARG A 367 7.40 -15.08 9.51
N MET A 368 7.51 -15.82 8.40
CA MET A 368 8.76 -16.39 7.90
C MET A 368 9.81 -15.30 7.63
N LEU A 369 9.38 -14.15 7.10
CA LEU A 369 10.25 -13.01 6.80
C LEU A 369 10.60 -12.18 8.04
N GLY A 370 9.78 -12.22 9.10
CA GLY A 370 9.97 -11.46 10.33
C GLY A 370 11.25 -11.79 11.12
N GLY A 371 11.83 -10.81 11.82
CA GLY A 371 13.07 -10.94 12.59
C GLY A 371 14.19 -10.06 12.02
N TYR A 372 15.46 -10.45 12.17
CA TYR A 372 16.57 -9.62 11.70
C TYR A 372 17.05 -10.04 10.31
N ILE A 373 17.36 -9.07 9.45
CA ILE A 373 17.92 -9.29 8.11
C ILE A 373 19.10 -8.37 7.87
N LYS A 374 20.01 -8.80 6.99
CA LYS A 374 21.13 -7.99 6.52
C LYS A 374 20.72 -7.15 5.32
N VAL A 375 21.09 -5.88 5.35
CA VAL A 375 20.95 -4.94 4.24
C VAL A 375 22.33 -4.53 3.77
N ARG A 376 22.61 -4.69 2.48
CA ARG A 376 23.87 -4.22 1.89
C ARG A 376 23.78 -2.72 1.65
N THR A 377 24.65 -1.98 2.32
CA THR A 377 24.66 -0.50 2.32
C THR A 377 25.81 0.08 1.52
N ALA A 378 26.89 -0.69 1.34
CA ALA A 378 28.03 -0.36 0.49
C ALA A 378 28.69 -1.68 -0.01
N PRO A 379 29.66 -1.64 -0.95
CA PRO A 379 30.30 -2.83 -1.51
C PRO A 379 30.72 -3.91 -0.50
N ARG A 380 31.23 -3.50 0.67
CA ARG A 380 31.66 -4.40 1.75
C ARG A 380 31.04 -4.04 3.12
N ARG A 381 29.88 -3.39 3.11
CA ARG A 381 29.21 -2.95 4.33
C ARG A 381 27.77 -3.44 4.37
N GLU A 382 27.43 -4.09 5.46
CA GLU A 382 26.09 -4.54 5.78
C GLU A 382 25.58 -3.83 7.03
N MET A 383 24.27 -3.66 7.13
CA MET A 383 23.57 -3.23 8.34
C MET A 383 22.48 -4.23 8.67
N VAL A 384 22.32 -4.57 9.95
CA VAL A 384 21.25 -5.46 10.40
C VAL A 384 20.02 -4.63 10.72
N MET A 385 18.89 -4.98 10.12
CA MET A 385 17.61 -4.30 10.30
C MET A 385 16.55 -5.31 10.75
N ARG A 386 15.57 -4.85 11.52
CA ARG A 386 14.40 -5.65 11.89
C ARG A 386 13.38 -5.62 10.75
N ILE A 387 12.76 -6.77 10.49
CA ILE A 387 11.53 -6.93 9.69
C ILE A 387 10.42 -7.32 10.66
N ARG A 388 9.32 -6.57 10.62
CA ARG A 388 8.03 -6.94 11.22
C ARG A 388 7.23 -7.71 10.19
N GLY A 389 6.83 -8.93 10.54
CA GLY A 389 5.97 -9.78 9.72
C GLY A 389 4.76 -10.23 10.50
#